data_AF-A0A4Y2T319-F1
#
_entry.id   AF-A0A4Y2T319-F1
#
_cell.length_a   1.000
_cell.length_b   1.000
_cell.length_c   1.000
_cell.angle_alpha   90.00
_cell.angle_beta   90.00
_cell.angle_gamma   90.00
#
_symmetry.space_group_name_H-M   'P 1'
#
loop_
_entity.id
_entity.type
_entity.pdbx_description
1 polymer ?
#
loop_
_entity_poly.entity_id
_entity_poly.type
_entity_poly.pdbx_seq_one_letter_code
_entity_poly.pdbx_strand_id
1 'polypeptide(L)' 'MRSTSPEADKLRQAVLIIIDKITMLTKDGLRCIDSLLRDLMNNDKTFGGKVIIIGGDFRQTLPVVPRGTRAVVIES' A
#
# COMPACT_ATOMS: atom_id res chain seq x y z
N MET A 1 -7.94 -9.15 4.93
CA MET A 1 -7.28 -10.46 4.71
C MET A 1 -7.28 -11.20 6.05
N ARG A 2 -7.57 -12.50 6.09
CA ARG A 2 -7.50 -13.27 7.35
C ARG A 2 -6.02 -13.54 7.67
N SER A 3 -5.62 -13.41 8.93
CA SER A 3 -4.23 -13.61 9.34
C SER A 3 -3.70 -15.02 9.07
N THR A 4 -4.58 -16.02 8.93
CA THR A 4 -4.24 -17.42 8.68
C THR A 4 -4.37 -17.84 7.21
N SER A 5 -4.52 -16.89 6.28
CA SER A 5 -4.67 -17.22 4.86
C SER A 5 -3.31 -17.50 4.19
N PRO A 6 -3.27 -18.29 3.09
CA PRO A 6 -2.04 -18.55 2.35
C PRO A 6 -1.37 -17.27 1.81
N GLU A 7 -2.15 -16.24 1.50
CA GLU A 7 -1.65 -14.91 1.08
C GLU A 7 -0.92 -14.19 2.22
N ALA A 8 -1.46 -14.32 3.44
CA ALA A 8 -0.83 -13.80 4.64
C ALA A 8 0.54 -14.44 4.88
N ASP A 9 0.67 -15.76 4.67
CA ASP A 9 1.97 -16.43 4.83
C ASP A 9 2.99 -16.00 3.77
N LYS A 10 2.56 -15.78 2.52
CA LYS A 10 3.44 -15.20 1.48
C LYS A 10 3.98 -13.83 1.89
N LEU A 11 3.11 -12.97 2.44
CA LEU A 11 3.51 -11.63 2.92
C LEU A 11 4.42 -11.71 4.14
N ARG A 12 4.24 -12.70 5.03
CA ARG A 12 5.16 -12.94 6.15
C ARG A 12 6.55 -13.36 5.68
N GLN A 13 6.62 -14.22 4.67
CA GLN A 13 7.88 -14.70 4.11
C GLN A 13 8.59 -13.66 3.23
N ALA A 14 7.85 -12.78 2.57
CA ALA A 14 8.42 -11.73 1.74
C ALA A 14 9.30 -10.78 2.59
N VAL A 15 10.51 -10.48 2.13
CA VAL A 15 11.40 -9.51 2.78
C VAL A 15 11.32 -8.15 2.10
N LEU A 16 11.07 -8.17 0.79
CA LEU A 16 10.96 -7.01 -0.10
C LEU A 16 9.60 -7.02 -0.80
N ILE A 17 8.92 -5.88 -0.81
CA ILE A 17 7.69 -5.64 -1.55
C ILE A 17 7.93 -4.47 -2.50
N ILE A 18 7.64 -4.67 -3.80
CA ILE A 18 7.77 -3.64 -4.82
C ILE A 18 6.36 -3.20 -5.23
N ILE A 19 6.08 -1.91 -5.09
CA ILE A 19 4.83 -1.29 -5.53
C ILE A 19 5.15 -0.45 -6.75
N ASP A 20 4.84 -0.98 -7.94
CA ASP A 20 4.84 -0.19 -9.18
C ASP A 20 3.55 0.65 -9.27
N LYS A 21 3.62 1.78 -9.99
CA LYS A 21 2.53 2.75 -10.17
C LYS A 21 1.91 3.22 -8.85
N ILE A 22 2.74 3.62 -7.89
CA ILE A 22 2.27 4.21 -6.61
C ILE A 22 1.32 5.39 -6.81
N THR A 23 1.43 6.09 -7.94
CA THR A 23 0.59 7.24 -8.29
C THR A 23 -0.88 6.88 -8.46
N MET A 24 -1.21 5.58 -8.58
CA MET A 24 -2.58 5.09 -8.62
C MET A 24 -3.13 4.73 -7.22
N LEU A 25 -2.27 4.66 -6.20
CA LEU A 25 -2.68 4.42 -4.82
C LEU A 25 -3.01 5.74 -4.14
N THR A 26 -4.14 5.75 -3.44
CA THR A 26 -4.51 6.81 -2.52
C THR A 26 -3.64 6.73 -1.26
N LYS A 27 -3.49 7.85 -0.55
CA LYS A 27 -2.86 7.93 0.77
C LYS A 27 -3.47 6.93 1.74
N ASP A 28 -4.78 6.78 1.73
CA ASP A 28 -5.48 5.81 2.58
C ASP A 28 -5.23 4.36 2.12
N GLY A 29 -5.06 4.12 0.82
CA GLY A 29 -4.60 2.83 0.30
C GLY A 29 -3.22 2.47 0.87
N LEU A 30 -2.29 3.42 0.87
CA LEU A 30 -0.95 3.20 1.43
C LEU A 30 -0.98 2.98 2.95
N ARG A 31 -1.81 3.72 3.68
CA ARG A 31 -2.03 3.53 5.13
C ARG A 31 -2.64 2.17 5.46
N CYS A 32 -3.58 1.70 4.65
CA CYS A 32 -4.18 0.37 4.80
C CYS A 32 -3.13 -0.73 4.61
N ILE A 33 -2.22 -0.58 3.63
CA ILE A 33 -1.11 -1.52 3.43
C ILE A 33 -0.17 -1.53 4.65
N ASP A 34 0.20 -0.35 5.16
CA ASP A 34 1.03 -0.23 6.37
C ASP A 34 0.38 -0.90 7.58
N SER A 35 -0.89 -0.57 7.88
CA SER A 35 -1.65 -1.18 8.98
C SER A 35 -1.73 -2.70 8.83
N LEU A 36 -2.07 -3.19 7.63
CA LEU A 36 -2.16 -4.62 7.35
C LEU A 36 -0.84 -5.34 7.63
N LEU A 37 0.29 -4.78 7.20
CA LEU A 37 1.59 -5.41 7.40
C LEU A 37 2.05 -5.36 8.86
N ARG A 38 1.73 -4.29 9.60
CA ARG A 38 2.00 -4.22 11.04
C ARG A 38 1.21 -5.28 11.80
N ASP A 39 -0.09 -5.40 11.52
CA ASP A 39 -0.96 -6.40 12.13
C ASP A 39 -0.49 -7.82 11.79
N LEU A 40 -0.15 -8.07 10.52
CA LEU A 40 0.24 -9.39 10.05
C LEU A 40 1.58 -9.87 10.63
N MET A 41 2.52 -8.94 10.81
CA MET A 41 3.85 -9.19 11.35
C MET A 41 3.90 -9.07 12.87
N ASN A 42 2.82 -8.61 13.52
CA ASN A 42 2.77 -8.27 14.94
C ASN A 42 3.95 -7.36 15.34
N ASN A 43 4.16 -6.29 14.55
CA ASN A 43 5.31 -5.40 14.65
C ASN A 43 4.92 -3.97 14.24
N ASP A 44 5.08 -3.01 15.16
CA ASP A 44 4.67 -1.61 14.96
C ASP A 44 5.61 -0.78 14.08
N LYS A 45 6.73 -1.35 13.63
CA LYS A 45 7.60 -0.69 12.63
C LYS A 45 6.79 -0.43 11.35
N THR A 46 7.11 0.66 10.66
CA THR A 46 6.54 0.98 9.34
C THR A 46 6.59 -0.24 8.42
N PHE A 47 5.45 -0.54 7.80
CA PHE A 47 5.18 -1.70 6.95
C PHE A 47 5.50 -3.05 7.61
N GLY A 48 5.32 -3.18 8.93
CA GLY A 48 5.63 -4.41 9.66
C GLY A 48 7.13 -4.76 9.66
N GLY A 49 8.00 -3.80 9.34
CA GLY A 49 9.44 -4.00 9.17
C GLY A 49 9.85 -4.59 7.81
N LYS A 50 8.95 -4.62 6.82
CA LYS A 50 9.26 -5.02 5.44
C LYS A 50 10.01 -3.91 4.71
N VAL A 51 10.87 -4.30 3.77
CA VAL A 51 11.46 -3.34 2.83
C VAL A 51 10.43 -3.06 1.74
N ILE A 52 10.07 -1.79 1.56
CA ILE A 52 9.17 -1.36 0.49
C ILE A 52 9.98 -0.57 -0.54
N ILE A 53 9.91 -0.98 -1.80
CA ILE A 53 10.39 -0.18 -2.94
C ILE A 53 9.17 0.34 -3.69
N ILE A 54 9.11 1.64 -3.88
CA ILE A 54 8.00 2.32 -4.51
C ILE A 54 8.47 2.89 -5.84
N GLY A 55 7.83 2.47 -6.93
CA GLY A 55 8.03 2.98 -8.27
C GLY A 55 6.76 3.62 -8.81
N GLY A 56 6.92 4.66 -9.64
CA GLY A 56 5.79 5.30 -10.31
C GLY A 56 6.24 6.52 -11.11
N ASP A 57 5.49 6.85 -12.15
CA ASP A 57 5.69 8.09 -12.88
C ASP A 57 4.58 9.07 -12.50
N PHE A 58 4.92 10.04 -11.65
CA PHE A 58 4.01 11.11 -11.21
C PHE A 58 3.49 11.98 -12.37
N ARG A 59 4.07 11.85 -13.57
CA ARG A 59 3.64 12.58 -14.78
C ARG A 59 2.68 11.78 -15.66
N GLN A 60 2.41 10.50 -15.38
CA GLN A 60 1.53 9.67 -16.22
C GLN A 60 0.05 9.79 -15.82
N THR A 61 -0.30 9.46 -14.59
CA THR A 61 -1.71 9.46 -14.15
C THR A 61 -1.83 9.57 -12.63
N LEU A 62 -2.69 10.48 -12.18
CA LEU A 62 -3.14 10.62 -10.79
C LEU A 62 -4.12 9.49 -10.42
N PRO A 63 -4.41 9.27 -9.12
CA PRO A 63 -5.42 8.30 -8.70
C PRO A 63 -6.78 8.63 -9.33
N VAL A 64 -7.48 7.61 -9.81
CA VAL A 64 -8.83 7.79 -10.36
C VAL A 64 -9.83 7.67 -9.22
N VAL A 65 -10.50 8.77 -8.88
CA VAL A 65 -11.59 8.79 -7.90
C VAL A 65 -12.93 8.90 -8.65
N PRO A 66 -13.74 7.81 -8.74
CA PRO A 66 -15.02 7.85 -9.44
C PRO A 66 -15.94 8.92 -8.85
N ARG A 67 -16.42 9.84 -9.70
CA ARG A 67 -17.27 10.98 -9.30
C ARG A 67 -16.59 11.96 -8.32
N GLY A 68 -15.26 11.87 -8.16
CA GLY A 68 -14.49 12.80 -7.33
C GLY A 68 -14.27 14.14 -8.00
N THR A 69 -14.14 15.21 -7.20
CA THR A 69 -13.71 16.52 -7.69
C THR A 69 -12.18 16.55 -7.83
N ARG A 70 -11.64 17.57 -8.51
CA ARG A 70 -10.18 17.76 -8.60
C ARG A 70 -9.52 17.86 -7.22
N ALA A 71 -10.18 18.48 -6.25
CA ALA A 71 -9.68 18.57 -4.88
C ALA A 71 -9.57 17.18 -4.25
N VAL A 72 -10.60 16.35 -4.41
CA VAL A 72 -10.59 14.97 -3.88
C VAL A 72 -9.47 14.14 -4.50
N VAL A 73 -9.17 14.31 -5.79
CA VAL A 73 -8.06 13.60 -6.46
C VAL A 73 -6.67 14.06 -5.97
N ILE A 74 -6.55 15.32 -5.55
CA ILE A 74 -5.29 15.85 -5.00
C ILE A 74 -5.11 15.45 -3.53
N GLU A 75 -6.21 15.36 -2.79
CA GLU A 75 -6.23 15.00 -1.36
C GLU A 75 -6.23 13.49 -1.10
N SER A 76 -6.59 12.68 -2.11
CA SER A 76 -6.73 11.23 -2.00
C SER A 76 -5.42 10.50 -1.74
#